data_AF-A0A516HEK4-F1
#
_entry.id   AF-A0A516HEK4-F1
#
_cell.length_a   1.000
_cell.length_b   1.000
_cell.length_c   1.000
_cell.angle_alpha   90.00
_cell.angle_beta   90.00
_cell.angle_gamma   90.00
#
_symmetry.space_group_name_H-M   'P 1'
#
loop_
_entity.id
_entity.type
_entity.pdbx_description
1 polymer ?
#
loop_
_entity_poly.entity_id
_entity_poly.type
_entity_poly.pdbx_seq_one_letter_code
_entity_poly.pdbx_strand_id
1 'polypeptide(L)'
;MKKWTEEMISELAKSYSTRREFKLYHPQAYKAAWRYGWLETSCAHLKKDIRWTEELIQKEAIKYKTRSEFNLACKGAVKAARRLGIMESVCSHMDSGRNIKWNKEAILKEAKKYSSRSEFQRKAGSARNAAQKMGIMEEVCTHMTRPEAKNKKWTPEAILKEAKKYRHPSDFKCAAPGAYHAAHNKYGILEKVTEHMSYKQIQWSKDLMLQEAKKFRTRVEFTKAYPGVFNVGKRMGIWDEACAHMECGLALSATKWTDDAIITEAKKYTTISEFQICPAGRAARRRNIMDACTAHMDRSHYHYWTNEELAAEAAKFLTRSEFTFKSPNARAAAQSRGIMEEICQHMTRMTGDADSIYIWEAKGQFFKGKQIYKLGVTSKRLGLRRIKEVAKVHGYEYEIIILKKVKNYTFFLEQLILSYGDDPEFSEGDGKTEFRALTEEELMELLDIIEEYD
;
A
#
# COMPACT_ATOMS: atom_id res chain seq x y z
N MET A 1 37.99 -18.63 -12.38
CA MET A 1 37.79 -17.18 -12.60
C MET A 1 38.07 -16.86 -14.05
N LYS A 2 37.10 -16.30 -14.78
CA LYS A 2 37.31 -15.85 -16.16
C LYS A 2 38.24 -14.63 -16.13
N LYS A 3 39.42 -14.71 -16.76
CA LYS A 3 40.32 -13.55 -16.90
C LYS A 3 39.74 -12.64 -17.98
N TRP A 4 39.57 -11.37 -17.66
CA TRP A 4 39.11 -10.36 -18.61
C TRP A 4 40.32 -9.73 -19.29
N THR A 5 40.31 -9.66 -20.62
CA THR A 5 41.28 -8.88 -21.40
C THR A 5 40.64 -7.60 -21.94
N GLU A 6 41.47 -6.63 -22.32
CA GLU A 6 41.01 -5.34 -22.84
C GLU A 6 40.20 -5.51 -24.14
N GLU A 7 40.65 -6.40 -25.03
CA GLU A 7 40.00 -6.66 -26.32
C GLU A 7 38.60 -7.24 -26.15
N MET A 8 38.44 -8.17 -25.19
CA MET A 8 37.14 -8.77 -24.88
C MET A 8 36.14 -7.72 -24.36
N ILE A 9 36.61 -6.77 -23.56
CA ILE A 9 35.78 -5.70 -23.00
C ILE A 9 35.41 -4.71 -24.11
N SER A 10 36.37 -4.34 -24.98
CA SER A 10 36.15 -3.47 -26.13
C SER A 10 35.11 -4.03 -27.08
N GLU A 11 35.21 -5.32 -27.44
CA GLU A 11 34.24 -5.97 -28.32
C GLU A 11 32.83 -6.02 -27.71
N LEU A 12 32.73 -6.33 -26.42
CA LEU A 12 31.45 -6.29 -25.71
C LEU A 12 30.87 -4.87 -25.65
N ALA A 13 31.72 -3.87 -25.42
CA ALA A 13 31.31 -2.47 -25.31
C ALA A 13 30.77 -1.89 -26.62
N LYS A 14 31.17 -2.41 -27.80
CA LYS A 14 30.64 -1.96 -29.11
C LYS A 14 29.13 -2.16 -29.27
N SER A 15 28.55 -3.14 -28.60
CA SER A 15 27.11 -3.44 -28.68
C SER A 15 26.23 -2.47 -27.89
N TYR A 16 26.82 -1.56 -27.12
CA TYR A 16 26.10 -0.62 -26.26
C TYR A 16 26.32 0.82 -26.71
N SER A 17 25.37 1.71 -26.39
CA SER A 17 25.46 3.14 -26.71
C SER A 17 25.85 3.99 -25.50
N THR A 18 25.60 3.50 -24.28
CA THR A 18 25.87 4.23 -23.03
C THR A 18 26.68 3.39 -22.05
N ARG A 19 27.52 4.05 -21.24
CA ARG A 19 28.30 3.36 -20.18
C ARG A 19 27.39 2.71 -19.14
N ARG A 20 26.18 3.26 -18.94
CA ARG A 20 25.18 2.73 -18.01
C ARG A 20 24.60 1.40 -18.45
N GLU A 21 24.23 1.26 -19.72
CA GLU A 21 23.74 -0.01 -20.27
C GLU A 21 24.83 -1.08 -20.19
N PHE A 22 26.05 -0.74 -20.60
CA PHE A 22 27.18 -1.66 -20.50
C PHE A 22 27.44 -2.13 -19.06
N LYS A 23 27.38 -1.21 -18.08
CA LYS A 23 27.50 -1.54 -16.65
C LYS A 23 26.35 -2.42 -16.14
N LEU A 24 25.13 -2.23 -16.65
CA LEU A 24 23.95 -2.97 -16.21
C LEU A 24 23.97 -4.42 -16.72
N TYR A 25 24.28 -4.62 -18.01
CA TYR A 25 24.29 -5.95 -18.62
C TYR A 25 25.58 -6.73 -18.37
N HIS A 26 26.72 -6.05 -18.27
CA HIS A 26 28.02 -6.67 -18.01
C HIS A 26 28.77 -6.02 -16.84
N PRO A 27 28.24 -6.12 -15.60
CA PRO A 27 28.83 -5.48 -14.43
C PRO A 27 30.24 -5.99 -14.10
N GLN A 28 30.55 -7.25 -14.41
CA GLN A 28 31.89 -7.83 -14.17
C GLN A 28 32.93 -7.30 -15.15
N ALA A 29 32.58 -7.19 -16.44
CA ALA A 29 33.45 -6.60 -17.47
C ALA A 29 33.71 -5.12 -17.19
N TYR A 30 32.67 -4.37 -16.81
CA TYR A 30 32.78 -2.97 -16.41
C TYR A 30 33.69 -2.78 -15.18
N LYS A 31 33.55 -3.63 -14.15
CA LYS A 31 34.41 -3.59 -12.96
C LYS A 31 35.87 -3.92 -13.28
N ALA A 32 36.12 -4.88 -14.17
CA ALA A 32 37.46 -5.19 -14.66
C ALA A 32 38.06 -3.99 -15.41
N ALA A 33 37.32 -3.38 -16.34
CA ALA A 33 37.74 -2.18 -17.06
C ALA A 33 38.07 -1.03 -16.11
N TRP A 34 37.29 -0.85 -15.03
CA TRP A 34 37.57 0.16 -14.01
C TRP A 34 38.84 -0.15 -13.22
N ARG A 35 39.00 -1.41 -12.78
CA ARG A 35 40.13 -1.85 -11.96
C ARG A 35 41.47 -1.78 -12.69
N TYR A 36 41.48 -2.06 -13.99
CA TYR A 36 42.68 -2.06 -14.82
C TYR A 36 42.89 -0.75 -15.60
N GLY A 37 42.00 0.25 -15.45
CA GLY A 37 42.13 1.54 -16.13
C GLY A 37 41.67 1.58 -17.59
N TRP A 38 41.13 0.49 -18.14
CA TRP A 38 40.69 0.37 -19.54
C TRP A 38 39.35 1.06 -19.87
N LEU A 39 38.71 1.74 -18.91
CA LEU A 39 37.42 2.41 -19.17
C LEU A 39 37.52 3.52 -20.23
N GLU A 40 38.64 4.24 -20.28
CA GLU A 40 38.80 5.32 -21.26
C GLU A 40 39.28 4.81 -22.62
N THR A 41 39.92 3.65 -22.71
CA THR A 41 40.31 3.01 -23.99
C THR A 41 39.19 2.16 -24.57
N SER A 42 38.62 1.25 -23.79
CA SER A 42 37.62 0.27 -24.24
C SER A 42 36.19 0.82 -24.28
N CYS A 43 35.89 1.91 -23.57
CA CYS A 43 34.55 2.50 -23.47
C CYS A 43 34.54 3.99 -23.84
N ALA A 44 35.45 4.41 -24.74
CA ALA A 44 35.56 5.79 -25.23
C ALA A 44 34.31 6.23 -26.02
N HIS A 45 33.78 5.34 -26.86
CA HIS A 45 32.62 5.59 -27.73
C HIS A 45 31.28 5.62 -26.97
N LEU A 46 31.26 5.11 -25.73
CA LEU A 46 30.06 5.06 -24.92
C LEU A 46 29.76 6.42 -24.29
N LYS A 47 28.52 6.91 -24.46
CA LYS A 47 28.08 8.14 -23.81
C LYS A 47 28.23 8.01 -22.29
N LYS A 48 28.96 8.95 -21.68
CA LYS A 48 29.16 9.03 -20.23
C LYS A 48 27.86 9.48 -19.56
N ASP A 49 27.61 8.97 -18.35
CA ASP A 49 26.52 9.49 -17.54
C ASP A 49 26.84 10.94 -17.14
N ILE A 50 25.90 11.85 -17.40
CA ILE A 50 26.03 13.25 -16.98
C ILE A 50 25.93 13.28 -15.46
N ARG A 51 27.02 13.68 -14.80
CA ARG A 51 27.01 13.98 -13.37
C ARG A 51 26.47 15.39 -13.19
N TRP A 52 25.19 15.48 -12.83
CA TRP A 52 24.52 16.75 -12.57
C TRP A 52 25.14 17.45 -11.35
N THR A 53 25.85 18.54 -11.61
CA THR A 53 26.30 19.54 -10.62
C THR A 53 25.29 20.68 -10.55
N GLU A 54 25.35 21.47 -9.48
CA GLU A 54 24.46 22.63 -9.29
C GLU A 54 24.50 23.59 -10.49
N GLU A 55 25.69 23.96 -10.94
CA GLU A 55 25.91 24.86 -12.09
C GLU A 55 25.27 24.33 -13.38
N LEU A 56 25.39 23.02 -13.66
CA LEU A 56 24.81 22.40 -14.83
C LEU A 56 23.27 22.39 -14.76
N ILE A 57 22.73 22.15 -13.56
CA ILE A 57 21.28 22.16 -13.35
C ILE A 57 20.73 23.58 -13.52
N GLN A 58 21.43 24.59 -13.00
CA GLN A 58 21.03 26.00 -13.15
C GLN A 58 21.05 26.45 -14.62
N LYS A 59 22.12 26.14 -15.36
CA LYS A 59 22.21 26.43 -16.81
C LYS A 59 21.09 25.76 -17.60
N GLU A 60 20.71 24.54 -17.23
CA GLU A 60 19.62 23.83 -17.90
C GLU A 60 18.25 24.41 -17.53
N ALA A 61 18.05 24.78 -16.27
CA ALA A 61 16.80 25.34 -15.77
C ALA A 61 16.47 26.72 -16.38
N ILE A 62 17.48 27.57 -16.64
CA ILE A 62 17.28 28.89 -17.26
C ILE A 62 16.59 28.80 -18.64
N LYS A 63 16.71 27.67 -19.34
CA LYS A 63 16.08 27.46 -20.66
C LYS A 63 14.55 27.38 -20.61
N TYR A 64 13.97 27.10 -19.45
CA TYR A 64 12.54 26.85 -19.29
C TYR A 64 11.85 27.98 -18.53
N LYS A 65 10.65 28.37 -18.99
CA LYS A 65 9.86 29.43 -18.38
C LYS A 65 9.01 28.91 -17.22
N THR A 66 8.55 27.66 -17.29
CA THR A 66 7.69 27.07 -16.25
C THR A 66 8.32 25.84 -15.61
N ARG A 67 8.00 25.63 -14.32
CA ARG A 67 8.44 24.43 -13.58
C ARG A 67 7.93 23.13 -14.24
N SER A 68 6.75 23.17 -14.87
CA SER A 68 6.16 22.00 -15.52
C SER A 68 6.94 21.58 -16.77
N GLU A 69 7.36 22.54 -17.60
CA GLU A 69 8.19 22.27 -18.79
C GLU A 69 9.55 21.69 -18.40
N PHE A 70 10.22 22.30 -17.41
CA PHE A 70 11.50 21.79 -16.89
C PHE A 70 11.38 20.36 -16.34
N ASN A 71 10.31 20.08 -15.58
CA ASN A 71 10.03 18.74 -15.05
C ASN A 71 9.81 17.69 -16.15
N LEU A 72 9.19 18.07 -17.27
CA LEU A 72 8.90 17.14 -18.35
C LEU A 72 10.12 16.89 -19.24
N ALA A 73 10.85 17.96 -19.59
CA ALA A 73 11.98 17.90 -20.51
C ALA A 73 13.24 17.29 -19.87
N CYS A 74 13.57 17.65 -18.63
CA CYS A 74 14.84 17.31 -17.99
C CYS A 74 14.66 16.56 -16.66
N LYS A 75 14.01 15.39 -16.71
CA LYS A 75 13.77 14.53 -15.53
C LYS A 75 15.04 14.18 -14.74
N GLY A 76 16.18 14.06 -15.41
CA GLY A 76 17.48 13.79 -14.78
C GLY A 76 17.97 14.94 -13.89
N ALA A 77 17.96 16.16 -14.42
CA ALA A 77 18.34 17.38 -13.71
C ALA A 77 17.41 17.62 -12.51
N VAL A 78 16.09 17.44 -12.69
CA VAL A 78 15.09 17.60 -11.63
C VAL A 78 15.31 16.62 -10.48
N LYS A 79 15.60 15.34 -10.77
CA LYS A 79 15.91 14.35 -9.73
C LYS A 79 17.18 14.72 -8.97
N ALA A 80 18.21 15.19 -9.68
CA ALA A 80 19.44 15.65 -9.06
C ALA A 80 19.22 16.89 -8.18
N ALA A 81 18.46 17.88 -8.66
CA ALA A 81 18.11 19.09 -7.90
C ALA A 81 17.36 18.78 -6.61
N ARG A 82 16.41 17.83 -6.65
CA ARG A 82 15.68 17.38 -5.44
C ARG A 82 16.59 16.68 -4.44
N ARG A 83 17.51 15.83 -4.91
CA ARG A 83 18.48 15.15 -4.03
C ARG A 83 19.45 16.13 -3.36
N LEU A 84 19.80 17.21 -4.05
CA LEU A 84 20.68 18.28 -3.54
C LEU A 84 19.92 19.35 -2.74
N GLY A 85 18.59 19.32 -2.68
CA GLY A 85 17.78 20.34 -1.99
C GLY A 85 17.69 21.71 -2.70
N ILE A 86 18.36 21.90 -3.85
CA ILE A 86 18.46 23.19 -4.56
C ILE A 86 17.27 23.49 -5.50
N MET A 87 16.22 22.67 -5.49
CA MET A 87 15.10 22.79 -6.44
C MET A 87 14.43 24.17 -6.38
N GLU A 88 14.31 24.77 -5.20
CA GLU A 88 13.65 26.07 -5.06
C GLU A 88 14.53 27.22 -5.58
N SER A 89 15.85 27.15 -5.33
CA SER A 89 16.83 28.11 -5.87
C SER A 89 16.84 28.09 -7.40
N VAL A 90 16.94 26.90 -7.99
CA VAL A 90 17.04 26.69 -9.45
C VAL A 90 15.75 27.05 -10.18
N CYS A 91 14.60 26.90 -9.54
CA CYS A 91 13.29 27.18 -10.13
C CYS A 91 12.66 28.49 -9.63
N SER A 92 13.46 29.40 -9.07
CA SER A 92 13.00 30.71 -8.58
C SER A 92 12.55 31.65 -9.70
N HIS A 93 13.20 31.60 -10.86
CA HIS A 93 12.83 32.39 -12.05
C HIS A 93 11.63 31.84 -12.83
N MET A 94 11.16 30.63 -12.49
CA MET A 94 10.10 29.96 -13.23
C MET A 94 8.73 30.28 -12.66
N ASP A 95 7.79 30.62 -13.56
CA ASP A 95 6.39 30.79 -13.19
C ASP A 95 5.84 29.47 -12.64
N SER A 96 5.35 29.50 -11.40
CA SER A 96 4.80 28.32 -10.73
C SER A 96 3.48 27.86 -11.35
N GLY A 97 2.88 28.62 -12.28
CA GLY A 97 1.76 28.26 -13.16
C GLY A 97 0.47 27.78 -12.46
N ARG A 98 0.47 27.67 -11.13
CA ARG A 98 -0.57 26.98 -10.35
C ARG A 98 -1.17 27.83 -9.23
N ASN A 99 -0.69 29.04 -9.01
CA ASN A 99 -1.15 29.88 -7.89
C ASN A 99 -1.93 31.11 -8.36
N ILE A 100 -2.94 30.90 -9.21
CA ILE A 100 -3.99 31.91 -9.35
C ILE A 100 -4.75 31.91 -8.02
N LYS A 101 -4.49 32.90 -7.18
CA LYS A 101 -5.37 33.21 -6.04
C LYS A 101 -6.70 33.66 -6.63
N TRP A 102 -7.70 32.78 -6.59
CA TRP A 102 -9.03 33.09 -7.07
C TRP A 102 -9.70 34.10 -6.15
N ASN A 103 -9.94 35.30 -6.66
CA ASN A 103 -10.80 36.30 -6.05
C ASN A 103 -12.14 36.37 -6.81
N LYS A 104 -13.15 37.04 -6.22
CA LYS A 104 -14.50 37.14 -6.79
C LYS A 104 -14.48 37.66 -8.25
N GLU A 105 -13.67 38.68 -8.52
CA GLU A 105 -13.55 39.30 -9.84
C GLU A 105 -12.92 38.38 -10.90
N ALA A 106 -11.86 37.65 -10.54
CA ALA A 106 -11.21 36.68 -11.43
C ALA A 106 -12.15 35.52 -11.79
N ILE A 107 -12.94 35.05 -10.81
CA ILE A 107 -13.94 34.00 -11.04
C ILE A 107 -15.03 34.50 -12.00
N LEU A 108 -15.54 35.72 -11.81
CA LEU A 108 -16.55 36.31 -12.69
C LEU A 108 -16.01 36.50 -14.12
N LYS A 109 -14.77 37.00 -14.26
CA LYS A 109 -14.11 37.16 -15.57
C LYS A 109 -13.92 35.83 -16.28
N GLU A 110 -13.55 34.78 -15.54
CA GLU A 110 -13.37 33.43 -16.10
C GLU A 110 -14.71 32.80 -16.47
N ALA A 111 -15.74 32.95 -15.63
CA ALA A 111 -17.07 32.41 -15.87
C ALA A 111 -17.78 33.05 -17.08
N LYS A 112 -17.56 34.34 -17.35
CA LYS A 112 -18.09 35.03 -18.55
C LYS A 112 -17.66 34.41 -19.88
N LYS A 113 -16.57 33.62 -19.90
CA LYS A 113 -16.11 32.92 -21.11
C LYS A 113 -16.99 31.75 -21.53
N TYR A 114 -17.88 31.29 -20.64
CA TYR A 114 -18.67 30.07 -20.85
C TYR A 114 -20.16 30.40 -20.85
N SER A 115 -20.90 29.83 -21.80
CA SER A 115 -22.34 30.05 -21.97
C SER A 115 -23.21 29.04 -21.20
N SER A 116 -22.63 27.95 -20.70
CA SER A 116 -23.33 26.93 -19.93
C SER A 116 -22.57 26.48 -18.68
N ARG A 117 -23.31 26.13 -17.62
CA ARG A 117 -22.74 25.67 -16.34
C ARG A 117 -21.91 24.39 -16.50
N SER A 118 -22.35 23.48 -17.37
CA SER A 118 -21.63 22.23 -17.66
C SER A 118 -20.30 22.47 -18.36
N GLU A 119 -20.24 23.46 -19.26
CA GLU A 119 -19.00 23.82 -19.93
C GLU A 119 -18.01 24.49 -18.98
N PHE A 120 -18.50 25.43 -18.16
CA PHE A 120 -17.72 26.05 -17.09
C PHE A 120 -17.13 25.01 -16.13
N GLN A 121 -17.92 24.02 -15.71
CA GLN A 121 -17.45 22.94 -14.83
C GLN A 121 -16.34 22.10 -15.48
N ARG A 122 -16.48 21.77 -16.77
CA ARG A 122 -15.55 20.89 -17.47
C ARG A 122 -14.22 21.58 -17.80
N LYS A 123 -14.28 22.84 -18.24
CA LYS A 123 -13.09 23.59 -18.71
C LYS A 123 -12.43 24.42 -17.60
N ALA A 124 -13.20 24.94 -16.64
CA ALA A 124 -12.71 25.81 -15.57
C ALA A 124 -13.05 25.26 -14.17
N GLY A 125 -12.75 23.98 -13.94
CA GLY A 125 -13.04 23.29 -12.67
C GLY A 125 -12.44 23.97 -11.43
N SER A 126 -11.24 24.55 -11.55
CA SER A 126 -10.58 25.27 -10.44
C SER A 126 -11.34 26.55 -10.05
N ALA A 127 -11.79 27.35 -11.02
CA ALA A 127 -12.59 28.56 -10.79
C ALA A 127 -13.95 28.20 -10.18
N ARG A 128 -14.60 27.15 -10.69
CA ARG A 128 -15.87 26.63 -10.14
C ARG A 128 -15.72 26.16 -8.70
N ASN A 129 -14.65 25.45 -8.37
CA ASN A 129 -14.42 24.98 -7.00
C ASN A 129 -14.11 26.14 -6.04
N ALA A 130 -13.37 27.16 -6.50
CA ALA A 130 -13.19 28.39 -5.74
C ALA A 130 -14.52 29.13 -5.51
N ALA A 131 -15.36 29.25 -6.55
CA ALA A 131 -16.70 29.84 -6.45
C ALA A 131 -17.60 29.09 -5.46
N GLN A 132 -17.53 27.75 -5.45
CA GLN A 132 -18.28 26.91 -4.51
C GLN A 132 -17.81 27.12 -3.07
N LYS A 133 -16.49 27.19 -2.83
CA LYS A 133 -15.93 27.47 -1.50
C LYS A 133 -16.33 28.86 -0.97
N MET A 134 -16.48 29.83 -1.88
CA MET A 134 -16.88 31.20 -1.56
C MET A 134 -18.41 31.41 -1.53
N GLY A 135 -19.21 30.39 -1.86
CA GLY A 135 -20.68 30.51 -1.90
C GLY A 135 -21.25 31.36 -3.05
N ILE A 136 -20.42 31.92 -3.93
CA ILE A 136 -20.84 32.83 -5.03
C ILE A 136 -21.24 32.10 -6.32
N MET A 137 -21.43 30.78 -6.28
CA MET A 137 -21.66 29.97 -7.48
C MET A 137 -22.92 30.40 -8.25
N GLU A 138 -23.94 30.88 -7.53
CA GLU A 138 -25.20 31.30 -8.16
C GLU A 138 -25.06 32.66 -8.86
N GLU A 139 -24.37 33.62 -8.23
CA GLU A 139 -24.02 34.91 -8.85
C GLU A 139 -23.19 34.72 -10.13
N VAL A 140 -22.20 33.83 -10.06
CA VAL A 140 -21.25 33.54 -11.16
C VAL A 140 -21.93 32.85 -12.34
N CYS A 141 -23.03 32.14 -12.11
CA CYS A 141 -23.72 31.34 -13.12
C CYS A 141 -25.04 31.96 -13.60
N THR A 142 -25.37 33.20 -13.21
CA THR A 142 -26.62 33.88 -13.60
C THR A 142 -26.76 34.03 -15.12
N HIS A 143 -25.66 34.28 -15.84
CA HIS A 143 -25.66 34.40 -17.31
C HIS A 143 -25.58 33.06 -18.04
N MET A 144 -25.40 31.95 -17.33
CA MET A 144 -25.21 30.64 -17.95
C MET A 144 -26.54 29.94 -18.16
N THR A 145 -26.81 29.58 -19.41
CA THR A 145 -27.97 28.74 -19.72
C THR A 145 -27.80 27.37 -19.08
N ARG A 146 -28.88 26.87 -18.48
CA ARG A 146 -28.97 25.48 -18.05
C ARG A 146 -29.57 24.71 -19.22
N PRO A 147 -28.77 24.03 -20.07
CA PRO A 147 -29.34 23.26 -21.16
C PRO A 147 -30.32 22.24 -20.57
N GLU A 148 -31.55 22.25 -21.08
CA GLU A 148 -32.57 21.28 -20.70
C GLU A 148 -31.98 19.89 -20.90
N ALA A 149 -32.03 19.07 -19.85
CA ALA A 149 -31.44 17.75 -19.89
C ALA A 149 -32.09 16.96 -21.04
N LYS A 150 -31.31 16.62 -22.08
CA LYS A 150 -31.70 15.71 -23.17
C LYS A 150 -31.95 14.26 -22.70
N ASN A 151 -32.21 14.06 -21.41
CA ASN A 151 -32.51 12.77 -20.84
C ASN A 151 -33.99 12.49 -21.07
N LYS A 152 -34.28 11.59 -22.03
CA LYS A 152 -35.61 11.03 -22.26
C LYS A 152 -36.19 10.58 -20.91
N LYS A 153 -37.20 11.30 -20.39
CA LYS A 153 -37.85 10.97 -19.13
C LYS A 153 -38.68 9.71 -19.34
N TRP A 154 -38.32 8.63 -18.66
CA TRP A 154 -39.10 7.38 -18.70
C TRP A 154 -40.33 7.52 -17.80
N THR A 155 -41.51 7.50 -18.42
CA THR A 155 -42.80 7.35 -17.74
C THR A 155 -43.17 5.86 -17.68
N PRO A 156 -43.99 5.43 -16.70
CA PRO A 156 -44.45 4.03 -16.62
C PRO A 156 -45.07 3.51 -17.92
N GLU A 157 -45.87 4.34 -18.59
CA GLU A 157 -46.50 4.02 -19.88
C GLU A 157 -45.48 3.85 -21.01
N ALA A 158 -44.47 4.72 -21.08
CA ALA A 158 -43.41 4.63 -22.08
C ALA A 158 -42.53 3.40 -21.84
N ILE A 159 -42.29 3.03 -20.58
CA ILE A 159 -41.59 1.80 -20.21
C ILE A 159 -42.37 0.57 -20.66
N LEU A 160 -43.69 0.53 -20.41
CA LEU A 160 -44.55 -0.60 -20.81
C LEU A 160 -44.61 -0.75 -22.34
N LYS A 161 -44.74 0.36 -23.08
CA LYS A 161 -44.69 0.36 -24.55
C LYS A 161 -43.34 -0.13 -25.10
N GLU A 162 -42.25 0.25 -24.45
CA GLU A 162 -40.90 -0.17 -24.85
C GLU A 162 -40.66 -1.65 -24.53
N ALA A 163 -41.08 -2.12 -23.35
CA ALA A 163 -40.95 -3.50 -22.92
C ALA A 163 -41.72 -4.49 -23.80
N LYS A 164 -42.90 -4.12 -24.31
CA LYS A 164 -43.69 -4.96 -25.24
C LYS A 164 -42.94 -5.34 -26.53
N LYS A 165 -41.86 -4.65 -26.90
CA LYS A 165 -41.03 -4.99 -28.06
C LYS A 165 -40.15 -6.22 -27.83
N TYR A 166 -39.94 -6.62 -26.58
CA TYR A 166 -39.00 -7.67 -26.19
C TYR A 166 -39.74 -8.90 -25.69
N ARG A 167 -39.26 -10.07 -26.12
CA ARG A 167 -39.79 -11.38 -25.74
C ARG A 167 -39.22 -11.89 -24.41
N HIS A 168 -38.01 -11.45 -24.06
CA HIS A 168 -37.27 -11.91 -22.88
C HIS A 168 -36.77 -10.72 -22.04
N PRO A 169 -36.73 -10.83 -20.70
CA PRO A 169 -36.25 -9.74 -19.83
C PRO A 169 -34.78 -9.38 -20.04
N SER A 170 -33.95 -10.35 -20.46
CA SER A 170 -32.54 -10.12 -20.82
C SER A 170 -32.38 -9.18 -22.01
N ASP A 171 -33.25 -9.34 -23.02
CA ASP A 171 -33.20 -8.55 -24.25
C ASP A 171 -33.65 -7.12 -23.97
N PHE A 172 -34.69 -6.96 -23.13
CA PHE A 172 -35.14 -5.67 -22.63
C PHE A 172 -34.03 -4.95 -21.85
N LYS A 173 -33.31 -5.66 -20.97
CA LYS A 173 -32.20 -5.11 -20.19
C LYS A 173 -31.03 -4.64 -21.07
N CYS A 174 -30.66 -5.44 -22.07
CA CYS A 174 -29.51 -5.14 -22.93
C CYS A 174 -29.82 -4.05 -23.97
N ALA A 175 -31.00 -4.08 -24.58
CA ALA A 175 -31.36 -3.15 -25.64
C ALA A 175 -31.92 -1.82 -25.11
N ALA A 176 -32.60 -1.83 -23.96
CA ALA A 176 -33.19 -0.63 -23.35
C ALA A 176 -32.81 -0.49 -21.85
N PRO A 177 -31.50 -0.36 -21.52
CA PRO A 177 -31.05 -0.34 -20.13
C PRO A 177 -31.64 0.83 -19.32
N GLY A 178 -31.86 1.99 -19.95
CA GLY A 178 -32.46 3.14 -19.27
C GLY A 178 -33.91 2.89 -18.82
N ALA A 179 -34.71 2.22 -19.65
CA ALA A 179 -36.09 1.86 -19.32
C ALA A 179 -36.14 0.76 -18.26
N TYR A 180 -35.27 -0.25 -18.38
CA TYR A 180 -35.15 -1.34 -17.42
C TYR A 180 -34.79 -0.84 -16.01
N HIS A 181 -33.75 0.00 -15.89
CA HIS A 181 -33.37 0.56 -14.60
C HIS A 181 -34.44 1.51 -14.03
N ALA A 182 -35.15 2.26 -14.88
CA ALA A 182 -36.27 3.08 -14.42
C ALA A 182 -37.42 2.21 -13.88
N ALA A 183 -37.74 1.09 -14.54
CA ALA A 183 -38.73 0.13 -14.09
C ALA A 183 -38.36 -0.50 -12.74
N HIS A 184 -37.10 -0.91 -12.58
CA HIS A 184 -36.60 -1.58 -11.37
C HIS A 184 -36.39 -0.60 -10.20
N ASN A 185 -35.63 0.47 -10.41
CA ASN A 185 -35.15 1.33 -9.32
C ASN A 185 -36.09 2.49 -8.97
N LYS A 186 -36.83 3.02 -9.96
CA LYS A 186 -37.61 4.26 -9.75
C LYS A 186 -39.08 3.99 -9.45
N TYR A 187 -39.69 3.04 -10.16
CA TYR A 187 -41.12 2.79 -10.07
C TYR A 187 -41.48 1.41 -9.49
N GLY A 188 -40.53 0.48 -9.38
CA GLY A 188 -40.78 -0.87 -8.85
C GLY A 188 -41.78 -1.69 -9.68
N ILE A 189 -41.98 -1.34 -10.95
CA ILE A 189 -42.99 -1.96 -11.84
C ILE A 189 -42.39 -3.08 -12.71
N LEU A 190 -41.18 -3.53 -12.42
CA LEU A 190 -40.47 -4.47 -13.29
C LEU A 190 -41.29 -5.74 -13.53
N GLU A 191 -41.87 -6.32 -12.48
CA GLU A 191 -42.68 -7.53 -12.56
C GLU A 191 -43.86 -7.39 -13.54
N LYS A 192 -44.64 -6.31 -13.41
CA LYS A 192 -45.77 -5.99 -14.30
C LYS A 192 -45.34 -5.75 -15.75
N VAL A 193 -44.18 -5.13 -15.93
CA VAL A 193 -43.62 -4.80 -17.25
C VAL A 193 -43.02 -6.03 -17.95
N THR A 194 -42.62 -7.05 -17.18
CA THR A 194 -42.04 -8.30 -17.70
C THR A 194 -42.99 -9.48 -17.64
N GLU A 195 -44.24 -9.31 -17.22
CA GLU A 195 -45.24 -10.39 -17.08
C GLU A 195 -45.50 -11.14 -18.40
N HIS A 196 -45.53 -10.41 -19.52
CA HIS A 196 -45.69 -11.01 -20.85
C HIS A 196 -44.40 -11.65 -21.39
N MET A 197 -43.28 -11.55 -20.67
CA MET A 197 -41.98 -12.05 -21.13
C MET A 197 -41.67 -13.41 -20.54
N SER A 198 -41.39 -14.38 -21.41
CA SER A 198 -40.87 -15.68 -21.00
C SER A 198 -39.39 -15.59 -20.63
N TYR A 199 -38.95 -16.29 -19.58
CA TYR A 199 -37.51 -16.50 -19.35
C TYR A 199 -36.97 -17.50 -20.37
N LYS A 200 -35.80 -17.23 -20.94
CA LYS A 200 -35.09 -18.19 -21.82
C LYS A 200 -34.49 -19.30 -20.96
N GLN A 201 -35.33 -20.21 -20.47
CA GLN A 201 -34.93 -21.42 -19.76
C GLN A 201 -34.45 -22.44 -20.79
N ILE A 202 -33.15 -22.48 -21.06
CA ILE A 202 -32.57 -23.53 -21.89
C ILE A 202 -32.38 -24.76 -21.01
N GLN A 203 -33.12 -25.82 -21.32
CA GLN A 203 -32.89 -27.13 -20.73
C GLN A 203 -31.64 -27.73 -21.37
N TRP A 204 -30.51 -27.64 -20.68
CA TRP A 204 -29.24 -28.12 -21.18
C TRP A 204 -29.19 -29.64 -21.12
N SER A 205 -29.08 -30.27 -22.29
CA SER A 205 -28.64 -31.66 -22.43
C SER A 205 -27.14 -31.68 -22.72
N LYS A 206 -26.49 -32.85 -22.56
CA LYS A 206 -25.07 -33.02 -22.90
C LYS A 206 -24.81 -32.64 -24.37
N ASP A 207 -25.63 -33.14 -25.28
CA ASP A 207 -25.45 -32.93 -26.72
C ASP A 207 -25.71 -31.47 -27.12
N LEU A 208 -26.72 -30.83 -26.52
CA LEU A 208 -27.02 -29.41 -26.78
C LEU A 208 -25.86 -28.51 -26.33
N MET A 209 -25.24 -28.83 -25.18
CA MET A 209 -24.10 -28.06 -24.69
C MET A 209 -22.89 -28.18 -25.61
N LEU A 210 -22.59 -29.39 -26.11
CA LEU A 210 -21.51 -29.61 -27.06
C LEU A 210 -21.75 -28.89 -28.39
N GLN A 211 -22.99 -28.89 -28.90
CA GLN A 211 -23.34 -28.22 -30.15
C GLN A 211 -23.28 -26.69 -30.04
N GLU A 212 -23.82 -26.11 -28.97
CA GLU A 212 -23.78 -24.66 -28.75
C GLU A 212 -22.36 -24.18 -28.46
N ALA A 213 -21.57 -24.96 -27.72
CA ALA A 213 -20.18 -24.63 -27.43
C ALA A 213 -19.32 -24.52 -28.71
N LYS A 214 -19.58 -25.33 -29.74
CA LYS A 214 -18.87 -25.22 -31.04
C LYS A 214 -19.02 -23.86 -31.73
N LYS A 215 -20.06 -23.09 -31.41
CA LYS A 215 -20.32 -21.77 -32.03
C LYS A 215 -19.43 -20.65 -31.49
N PHE A 216 -18.77 -20.84 -30.35
CA PHE A 216 -17.97 -19.80 -29.69
C PHE A 216 -16.48 -20.14 -29.70
N ARG A 217 -15.67 -19.11 -29.93
CA ARG A 217 -14.20 -19.24 -29.94
C ARG A 217 -13.64 -19.25 -28.52
N THR A 218 -14.23 -18.50 -27.60
CA THR A 218 -13.72 -18.38 -26.22
C THR A 218 -14.76 -18.74 -25.15
N ARG A 219 -14.28 -19.23 -24.01
CA ARG A 219 -15.13 -19.53 -22.82
C ARG A 219 -15.88 -18.28 -22.30
N VAL A 220 -15.28 -17.09 -22.45
CA VAL A 220 -15.88 -15.82 -22.01
C VAL A 220 -17.05 -15.41 -22.91
N GLU A 221 -16.92 -15.58 -24.23
CA GLU A 221 -18.03 -15.33 -25.15
C GLU A 221 -19.19 -16.31 -24.90
N PHE A 222 -18.87 -17.59 -24.70
CA PHE A 222 -19.89 -18.61 -24.40
C PHE A 222 -20.66 -18.32 -23.11
N THR A 223 -19.96 -17.92 -22.04
CA THR A 223 -20.60 -17.57 -20.75
C THR A 223 -21.38 -16.25 -20.80
N LYS A 224 -20.97 -15.29 -21.64
CA LYS A 224 -21.72 -14.06 -21.88
C LYS A 224 -22.99 -14.30 -22.70
N ALA A 225 -22.91 -15.16 -23.71
CA ALA A 225 -24.06 -15.53 -24.54
C ALA A 225 -25.10 -16.33 -23.75
N TYR A 226 -24.65 -17.20 -22.84
CA TYR A 226 -25.51 -18.02 -22.00
C TYR A 226 -25.17 -17.87 -20.51
N PRO A 227 -25.73 -16.86 -19.82
CA PRO A 227 -25.55 -16.69 -18.39
C PRO A 227 -25.99 -17.94 -17.60
N GLY A 228 -25.08 -18.52 -16.83
CA GLY A 228 -25.34 -19.72 -16.02
C GLY A 228 -24.94 -21.05 -16.67
N VAL A 229 -24.57 -21.08 -17.96
CA VAL A 229 -24.11 -22.29 -18.66
C VAL A 229 -22.91 -22.96 -17.97
N PHE A 230 -22.01 -22.16 -17.40
CA PHE A 230 -20.87 -22.63 -16.63
C PHE A 230 -21.28 -23.48 -15.42
N ASN A 231 -22.25 -23.01 -14.64
CA ASN A 231 -22.70 -23.71 -13.44
C ASN A 231 -23.45 -25.00 -13.79
N VAL A 232 -24.17 -25.01 -14.91
CA VAL A 232 -24.85 -26.20 -15.42
C VAL A 232 -23.83 -27.23 -15.93
N GLY A 233 -22.87 -26.81 -16.77
CA GLY A 233 -21.82 -27.67 -17.29
C GLY A 233 -20.91 -28.24 -16.20
N LYS A 234 -20.64 -27.46 -15.14
CA LYS A 234 -19.87 -27.91 -13.98
C LYS A 234 -20.64 -28.94 -13.14
N ARG A 235 -21.95 -28.76 -12.93
CA ARG A 235 -22.80 -29.75 -12.24
C ARG A 235 -22.92 -31.05 -13.03
N MET A 236 -22.94 -30.96 -14.37
CA MET A 236 -23.00 -32.12 -15.26
C MET A 236 -21.63 -32.76 -15.53
N GLY A 237 -20.53 -32.12 -15.12
CA GLY A 237 -19.16 -32.62 -15.38
C GLY A 237 -18.70 -32.53 -16.85
N ILE A 238 -19.46 -31.86 -17.73
CA ILE A 238 -19.19 -31.81 -19.18
C ILE A 238 -18.53 -30.49 -19.63
N TRP A 239 -18.28 -29.56 -18.70
CA TRP A 239 -17.76 -28.23 -19.04
C TRP A 239 -16.39 -28.28 -19.73
N ASP A 240 -15.48 -29.09 -19.23
CA ASP A 240 -14.14 -29.19 -19.81
C ASP A 240 -14.15 -29.91 -21.17
N GLU A 241 -15.03 -30.89 -21.36
CA GLU A 241 -15.28 -31.57 -22.64
C GLU A 241 -15.87 -30.60 -23.67
N ALA A 242 -16.90 -29.83 -23.28
CA ALA A 242 -17.57 -28.88 -24.16
C ALA A 242 -16.71 -27.67 -24.53
N CYS A 243 -15.77 -27.28 -23.67
CA CYS A 243 -14.91 -26.12 -23.87
C CYS A 243 -13.46 -26.51 -24.22
N ALA A 244 -13.22 -27.75 -24.67
CA ALA A 244 -11.89 -28.23 -25.04
C ALA A 244 -11.32 -27.52 -26.28
N HIS A 245 -12.18 -27.18 -27.26
CA HIS A 245 -11.79 -26.47 -28.48
C HIS A 245 -11.72 -24.94 -28.31
N MET A 246 -12.18 -24.39 -27.19
CA MET A 246 -12.24 -22.95 -26.97
C MET A 246 -10.91 -22.39 -26.48
N GLU A 247 -10.46 -21.32 -27.14
CA GLU A 247 -9.32 -20.54 -26.67
C GLU A 247 -9.67 -19.92 -25.31
N CYS A 248 -8.86 -20.25 -24.30
CA CYS A 248 -8.97 -19.60 -23.01
C CYS A 248 -8.54 -18.14 -23.20
N GLY A 249 -9.43 -17.16 -23.03
CA GLY A 249 -9.14 -15.73 -23.22
C GLY A 249 -8.03 -15.14 -22.32
N LEU A 250 -7.43 -15.96 -21.46
CA LEU A 250 -6.18 -15.68 -20.72
C LEU A 250 -4.91 -16.07 -21.52
N ALA A 251 -5.05 -16.62 -22.72
CA ALA A 251 -3.97 -17.18 -23.53
C ALA A 251 -3.00 -16.14 -24.10
N LEU A 252 -3.27 -14.85 -23.99
CA LEU A 252 -2.27 -13.81 -24.29
C LEU A 252 -1.17 -13.71 -23.22
N SER A 253 -1.34 -14.33 -22.05
CA SER A 253 -0.28 -14.48 -21.04
C SER A 253 0.34 -15.89 -21.00
N ALA A 254 -0.33 -16.90 -21.57
CA ALA A 254 0.09 -18.31 -21.47
C ALA A 254 1.08 -18.72 -22.57
N THR A 255 1.13 -18.00 -23.69
CA THR A 255 2.04 -18.28 -24.83
C THR A 255 3.51 -17.99 -24.55
N LYS A 256 3.86 -17.40 -23.40
CA LYS A 256 5.26 -17.13 -23.05
C LYS A 256 5.99 -18.33 -22.44
N TRP A 257 5.27 -19.35 -21.98
CA TRP A 257 5.82 -20.45 -21.19
C TRP A 257 5.51 -21.81 -21.82
N THR A 258 6.48 -22.35 -22.56
CA THR A 258 6.54 -23.78 -22.93
C THR A 258 7.05 -24.61 -21.76
N ASP A 259 6.83 -25.93 -21.76
CA ASP A 259 7.29 -26.81 -20.67
C ASP A 259 8.81 -26.75 -20.51
N ASP A 260 9.54 -26.73 -21.63
CA ASP A 260 10.99 -26.53 -21.65
C ASP A 260 11.42 -25.15 -21.11
N ALA A 261 10.66 -24.09 -21.42
CA ALA A 261 10.93 -22.75 -20.89
C ALA A 261 10.70 -22.67 -19.37
N ILE A 262 9.72 -23.42 -18.85
CA ILE A 262 9.45 -23.50 -17.41
C ILE A 262 10.57 -24.27 -16.70
N ILE A 263 11.01 -25.41 -17.25
CA ILE A 263 12.10 -26.23 -16.67
C ILE A 263 13.43 -25.45 -16.68
N THR A 264 13.72 -24.73 -17.75
CA THR A 264 14.93 -23.87 -17.84
C THR A 264 14.89 -22.70 -16.86
N GLU A 265 13.74 -22.06 -16.68
CA GLU A 265 13.56 -20.99 -15.69
C GLU A 265 13.64 -21.53 -14.26
N ALA A 266 13.11 -22.73 -14.00
CA ALA A 266 13.16 -23.39 -12.70
C ALA A 266 14.60 -23.58 -12.21
N LYS A 267 15.56 -23.86 -13.11
CA LYS A 267 16.99 -23.98 -12.74
C LYS A 267 17.60 -22.73 -12.11
N LYS A 268 16.95 -21.55 -12.22
CA LYS A 268 17.42 -20.30 -11.59
C LYS A 268 17.10 -20.21 -10.09
N TYR A 269 16.17 -21.03 -9.60
CA TYR A 269 15.70 -20.99 -8.22
C TYR A 269 16.27 -22.17 -7.43
N THR A 270 16.64 -21.92 -6.19
CA THR A 270 17.21 -22.91 -5.27
C THR A 270 16.14 -23.54 -4.37
N THR A 271 15.09 -22.80 -4.03
CA THR A 271 14.00 -23.27 -3.17
C THR A 271 12.67 -23.36 -3.91
N ILE A 272 11.85 -24.35 -3.54
CA ILE A 272 10.51 -24.53 -4.11
C ILE A 272 9.62 -23.31 -3.85
N SER A 273 9.72 -22.70 -2.66
CA SER A 273 8.90 -21.56 -2.27
C SER A 273 9.12 -20.34 -3.16
N GLU A 274 10.37 -20.03 -3.51
CA GLU A 274 10.69 -18.92 -4.42
C GLU A 274 10.17 -19.18 -5.83
N PHE A 275 10.33 -20.41 -6.32
CA PHE A 275 9.84 -20.78 -7.65
C PHE A 275 8.30 -20.76 -7.72
N GLN A 276 7.60 -21.23 -6.69
CA GLN A 276 6.13 -21.27 -6.67
C GLN A 276 5.46 -19.89 -6.80
N ILE A 277 6.13 -18.82 -6.34
CA ILE A 277 5.60 -17.45 -6.35
C ILE A 277 5.82 -16.79 -7.73
N CYS A 278 6.74 -17.29 -8.56
CA CYS A 278 7.05 -16.67 -9.84
C CYS A 278 6.03 -17.03 -10.94
N PRO A 279 6.00 -16.28 -12.07
CA PRO A 279 5.11 -16.60 -13.20
C PRO A 279 5.32 -18.01 -13.77
N ALA A 280 6.58 -18.50 -13.82
CA ALA A 280 6.91 -19.83 -14.30
C ALA A 280 6.42 -20.93 -13.34
N GLY A 281 6.57 -20.78 -12.02
CA GLY A 281 6.03 -21.76 -11.06
C GLY A 281 4.50 -21.81 -11.02
N ARG A 282 3.83 -20.67 -11.22
CA ARG A 282 2.37 -20.66 -11.44
C ARG A 282 1.97 -21.39 -12.72
N ALA A 283 2.76 -21.27 -13.79
CA ALA A 283 2.53 -22.00 -15.03
C ALA A 283 2.78 -23.51 -14.84
N ALA A 284 3.84 -23.89 -14.13
CA ALA A 284 4.18 -25.27 -13.79
C ALA A 284 3.04 -25.97 -13.03
N ARG A 285 2.44 -25.29 -12.03
CA ARG A 285 1.32 -25.81 -11.24
C ARG A 285 0.07 -26.06 -12.10
N ARG A 286 -0.24 -25.15 -13.04
CA ARG A 286 -1.39 -25.30 -13.94
C ARG A 286 -1.23 -26.45 -14.92
N ARG A 287 0.01 -26.77 -15.30
CA ARG A 287 0.36 -27.85 -16.23
C ARG A 287 0.72 -29.16 -15.55
N ASN A 288 0.69 -29.21 -14.21
CA ASN A 288 1.05 -30.37 -13.42
C ASN A 288 2.48 -30.90 -13.66
N ILE A 289 3.42 -30.02 -14.01
CA ILE A 289 4.85 -30.35 -14.23
C ILE A 289 5.75 -29.86 -13.08
N MET A 290 5.14 -29.55 -11.93
CA MET A 290 5.85 -28.97 -10.78
C MET A 290 6.99 -29.88 -10.31
N ASP A 291 6.73 -31.19 -10.20
CA ASP A 291 7.71 -32.16 -9.71
C ASP A 291 8.95 -32.25 -10.59
N ALA A 292 8.76 -32.21 -11.92
CA ALA A 292 9.86 -32.17 -12.88
C ALA A 292 10.67 -30.87 -12.79
N CYS A 293 10.02 -29.74 -12.47
CA CYS A 293 10.67 -28.44 -12.32
C CYS A 293 11.39 -28.28 -10.97
N THR A 294 10.96 -28.99 -9.92
CA THR A 294 11.48 -28.85 -8.56
C THR A 294 12.37 -30.00 -8.11
N ALA A 295 12.68 -30.96 -8.97
CA ALA A 295 13.51 -32.11 -8.63
C ALA A 295 14.91 -31.72 -8.12
N HIS A 296 15.48 -30.63 -8.63
CA HIS A 296 16.78 -30.10 -8.21
C HIS A 296 16.70 -29.05 -7.08
N MET A 297 15.49 -28.68 -6.65
CA MET A 297 15.27 -27.64 -5.65
C MET A 297 15.18 -28.24 -4.26
N ASP A 298 15.74 -27.53 -3.30
CA ASP A 298 15.59 -27.92 -1.92
C ASP A 298 14.13 -27.75 -1.50
N ARG A 299 13.55 -28.81 -0.93
CA ARG A 299 12.20 -28.78 -0.40
C ARG A 299 12.26 -27.92 0.85
N SER A 300 12.10 -26.60 0.68
CA SER A 300 11.90 -25.57 1.70
C SER A 300 11.71 -26.24 3.06
N HIS A 301 12.80 -26.38 3.82
CA HIS A 301 12.80 -27.14 5.05
C HIS A 301 11.88 -26.38 6.01
N TYR A 302 10.62 -26.81 6.09
CA TYR A 302 9.76 -26.41 7.17
C TYR A 302 10.47 -26.94 8.41
N HIS A 303 11.09 -26.04 9.18
CA HIS A 303 11.79 -26.44 10.38
C HIS A 303 10.73 -26.97 11.35
N TYR A 304 10.72 -28.29 11.53
CA TYR A 304 9.76 -28.96 12.38
C TYR A 304 10.26 -28.83 13.81
N TRP A 305 9.65 -27.92 14.56
CA TRP A 305 9.99 -27.70 15.96
C TRP A 305 9.66 -28.93 16.81
N THR A 306 10.64 -29.45 17.52
CA THR A 306 10.43 -30.41 18.62
C THR A 306 9.98 -29.68 19.89
N ASN A 307 9.42 -30.40 20.87
CA ASN A 307 8.98 -29.77 22.11
C ASN A 307 10.18 -29.27 22.94
N GLU A 308 11.32 -29.97 22.91
CA GLU A 308 12.55 -29.51 23.58
C GLU A 308 13.11 -28.25 22.93
N GLU A 309 13.11 -28.16 21.59
CA GLU A 309 13.56 -26.95 20.88
C GLU A 309 12.68 -25.74 21.17
N LEU A 310 11.36 -25.94 21.29
CA LEU A 310 10.43 -24.86 21.67
C LEU A 310 10.69 -24.37 23.09
N ALA A 311 10.98 -25.27 24.03
CA ALA A 311 11.34 -24.90 25.39
C ALA A 311 12.69 -24.15 25.44
N ALA A 312 13.69 -24.62 24.70
CA ALA A 312 14.99 -23.95 24.61
C ALA A 312 14.91 -22.57 23.94
N GLU A 313 14.08 -22.44 22.91
CA GLU A 313 13.84 -21.16 22.24
C GLU A 313 13.06 -20.19 23.13
N ALA A 314 12.04 -20.66 23.84
CA ALA A 314 11.30 -19.88 24.82
C ALA A 314 12.20 -19.43 26.00
N ALA A 315 13.12 -20.28 26.46
CA ALA A 315 14.06 -19.95 27.54
C ALA A 315 14.95 -18.73 27.25
N LYS A 316 15.15 -18.37 25.97
CA LYS A 316 15.93 -17.19 25.57
C LYS A 316 15.25 -15.87 25.88
N PHE A 317 13.94 -15.87 26.13
CA PHE A 317 13.14 -14.65 26.30
C PHE A 317 12.62 -14.53 27.73
N LEU A 318 12.68 -13.32 28.27
CA LEU A 318 12.24 -13.01 29.62
C LEU A 318 10.70 -12.83 29.70
N THR A 319 10.08 -12.40 28.60
CA THR A 319 8.63 -12.13 28.55
C THR A 319 7.94 -12.85 27.38
N ARG A 320 6.65 -13.17 27.56
CA ARG A 320 5.82 -13.78 26.50
C ARG A 320 5.65 -12.88 25.27
N SER A 321 5.68 -11.55 25.46
CA SER A 321 5.58 -10.56 24.38
C SER A 321 6.83 -10.59 23.51
N GLU A 322 8.02 -10.64 24.11
CA GLU A 322 9.27 -10.78 23.35
C GLU A 322 9.32 -12.09 22.56
N PHE A 323 8.95 -13.21 23.18
CA PHE A 323 8.88 -14.51 22.50
C PHE A 323 7.93 -14.48 21.29
N THR A 324 6.78 -13.81 21.44
CA THR A 324 5.79 -13.65 20.35
C THR A 324 6.34 -12.84 19.19
N PHE A 325 7.08 -11.77 19.46
CA PHE A 325 7.58 -10.87 18.44
C PHE A 325 8.84 -11.40 17.75
N LYS A 326 9.79 -11.92 18.53
CA LYS A 326 11.10 -12.38 18.04
C LYS A 326 11.04 -13.78 17.42
N SER A 327 10.17 -14.66 17.92
CA SER A 327 10.04 -16.05 17.43
C SER A 327 8.58 -16.44 17.14
N PRO A 328 7.92 -15.80 16.14
CA PRO A 328 6.50 -15.98 15.87
C PRO A 328 6.13 -17.40 15.40
N ASN A 329 7.01 -18.06 14.64
CA ASN A 329 6.80 -19.43 14.15
C ASN A 329 6.88 -20.46 15.28
N ALA A 330 7.86 -20.31 16.19
CA ALA A 330 8.00 -21.15 17.38
C ALA A 330 6.78 -21.00 18.30
N ARG A 331 6.36 -19.76 18.56
CA ARG A 331 5.15 -19.47 19.34
C ARG A 331 3.89 -20.07 18.70
N ALA A 332 3.71 -19.93 17.38
CA ALA A 332 2.57 -20.52 16.68
C ALA A 332 2.56 -22.06 16.78
N ALA A 333 3.74 -22.70 16.68
CA ALA A 333 3.90 -24.14 16.86
C ALA A 333 3.62 -24.59 18.31
N ALA A 334 4.07 -23.83 19.31
CA ALA A 334 3.76 -24.10 20.72
C ALA A 334 2.27 -23.93 21.02
N GLN A 335 1.62 -22.92 20.44
CA GLN A 335 0.20 -22.66 20.61
C GLN A 335 -0.68 -23.74 19.97
N SER A 336 -0.32 -24.23 18.77
CA SER A 336 -1.06 -25.32 18.12
C SER A 336 -0.93 -26.65 18.85
N ARG A 337 0.13 -26.84 19.64
CA ARG A 337 0.37 -28.02 20.49
C ARG A 337 -0.13 -27.90 21.92
N GLY A 338 -0.59 -26.73 22.34
CA GLY A 338 -1.10 -26.50 23.69
C GLY A 338 -0.02 -26.45 24.80
N ILE A 339 1.27 -26.57 24.47
CA ILE A 339 2.39 -26.56 25.43
C ILE A 339 2.84 -25.14 25.81
N MET A 340 2.14 -24.11 25.34
CA MET A 340 2.48 -22.69 25.56
C MET A 340 2.57 -22.34 27.05
N GLU A 341 1.72 -22.94 27.88
CA GLU A 341 1.75 -22.69 29.32
C GLU A 341 2.95 -23.33 30.02
N GLU A 342 3.43 -24.48 29.52
CA GLU A 342 4.59 -25.20 30.07
C GLU A 342 5.90 -24.51 29.69
N ILE A 343 6.08 -24.14 28.42
CA ILE A 343 7.32 -23.51 27.95
C ILE A 343 7.47 -22.05 28.38
N CYS A 344 6.38 -21.41 28.81
CA CYS A 344 6.37 -20.00 29.24
C CYS A 344 6.07 -19.84 30.74
N GLN A 345 6.36 -20.85 31.57
CA GLN A 345 6.21 -20.74 33.03
C GLN A 345 7.24 -19.79 33.65
N HIS A 346 8.45 -19.74 33.11
CA HIS A 346 9.52 -18.86 33.57
C HIS A 346 9.34 -17.40 33.12
N MET A 347 8.40 -17.13 32.21
CA MET A 347 8.20 -15.79 31.64
C MET A 347 7.19 -14.98 32.44
N THR A 348 7.56 -13.75 32.78
CA THR A 348 6.66 -12.81 33.45
C THR A 348 5.47 -12.47 32.53
N ARG A 349 4.25 -12.74 33.01
CA ARG A 349 3.01 -12.32 32.35
C ARG A 349 2.74 -10.84 32.68
N MET A 350 2.88 -9.96 31.71
CA MET A 350 2.37 -8.60 31.84
C MET A 350 0.85 -8.60 31.56
N THR A 351 0.05 -8.39 32.60
CA THR A 351 -1.43 -8.39 32.53
C THR A 351 -2.06 -7.00 32.64
N GLY A 352 -1.31 -5.93 32.46
CA GLY A 352 -1.80 -4.55 32.60
C GLY A 352 -2.17 -3.86 31.29
N ASP A 353 -3.19 -3.00 31.32
CA ASP A 353 -3.53 -2.04 30.27
C ASP A 353 -2.62 -0.79 30.28
N ALA A 354 -1.50 -0.84 31.01
CA ALA A 354 -0.55 0.25 31.21
C ALA A 354 0.25 0.55 29.93
N ASP A 355 -0.30 1.41 29.08
CA ASP A 355 0.24 1.80 27.78
C ASP A 355 0.80 3.23 27.76
N SER A 356 0.86 3.91 28.90
CA SER A 356 1.25 5.32 28.98
C SER A 356 2.18 5.60 30.16
N ILE A 357 3.19 6.44 29.96
CA ILE A 357 4.15 6.90 30.99
C ILE A 357 3.77 8.32 31.42
N TYR A 358 3.91 8.62 32.71
CA TYR A 358 3.76 9.98 33.22
C TYR A 358 4.95 10.40 34.09
N ILE A 359 5.23 11.70 34.06
CA ILE A 359 6.11 12.39 35.00
C ILE A 359 5.38 13.66 35.45
N TRP A 360 5.32 13.86 36.75
CA TRP A 360 4.84 15.11 37.32
C TRP A 360 5.74 15.59 38.45
N GLU A 361 5.84 16.92 38.55
CA GLU A 361 6.63 17.63 39.54
C GLU A 361 5.82 17.87 40.81
N ALA A 362 6.38 17.53 41.98
CA ALA A 362 5.80 17.87 43.28
C ALA A 362 6.29 19.26 43.72
N LYS A 363 5.53 20.31 43.42
CA LYS A 363 5.98 21.70 43.62
C LYS A 363 6.37 21.98 45.07
N GLY A 364 7.53 22.61 45.22
CA GLY A 364 8.04 23.04 46.53
C GLY A 364 8.59 21.92 47.42
N GLN A 365 8.68 20.68 46.90
CA GLN A 365 9.29 19.56 47.60
C GLN A 365 10.70 19.30 47.06
N PHE A 366 11.68 19.32 47.96
CA PHE A 366 13.09 19.14 47.65
C PHE A 366 13.72 18.07 48.53
N PHE A 367 14.60 17.26 47.96
CA PHE A 367 15.41 16.29 48.69
C PHE A 367 16.87 16.47 48.32
N LYS A 368 17.75 16.66 49.31
CA LYS A 368 19.18 16.98 49.11
C LYS A 368 19.42 18.17 48.15
N GLY A 369 18.50 19.14 48.12
CA GLY A 369 18.56 20.30 47.21
C GLY A 369 18.10 20.03 45.76
N LYS A 370 17.64 18.81 45.45
CA LYS A 370 17.06 18.43 44.16
C LYS A 370 15.53 18.47 44.21
N GLN A 371 14.90 18.80 43.09
CA GLN A 371 13.43 18.84 42.96
C GLN A 371 12.87 17.41 42.89
N ILE A 372 11.73 17.17 43.54
CA ILE A 372 11.10 15.84 43.58
C ILE A 372 10.08 15.69 42.45
N TYR A 373 10.20 14.58 41.74
CA TYR A 373 9.29 14.15 40.67
C TYR A 373 8.70 12.79 41.00
N LYS A 374 7.50 12.52 40.49
CA LYS A 374 6.91 11.18 40.50
C LYS A 374 6.89 10.61 39.08
N LEU A 375 7.49 9.43 38.92
CA LEU A 375 7.68 8.73 37.65
C LEU A 375 6.89 7.43 37.65
N GLY A 376 6.00 7.18 36.69
CA GLY A 376 5.28 5.91 36.68
C GLY A 376 4.50 5.63 35.41
N VAL A 377 3.82 4.47 35.42
CA VAL A 377 2.99 4.02 34.31
C VAL A 377 1.51 4.07 34.65
N THR A 378 0.71 4.40 33.64
CA THR A 378 -0.75 4.40 33.70
C THR A 378 -1.32 3.87 32.39
N SER A 379 -2.62 3.59 32.37
CA SER A 379 -3.33 3.34 31.13
C SER A 379 -3.93 4.64 30.59
N LYS A 380 -3.97 4.78 29.25
CA LYS A 380 -4.64 5.90 28.58
C LYS A 380 -6.09 6.06 29.03
N ARG A 381 -6.74 4.96 29.42
CA ARG A 381 -8.11 4.93 29.95
C ARG A 381 -8.22 5.66 31.29
N LEU A 382 -7.24 5.49 32.19
CA LEU A 382 -7.22 6.12 33.50
C LEU A 382 -6.68 7.56 33.45
N GLY A 383 -5.78 7.86 32.50
CA GLY A 383 -5.27 9.20 32.24
C GLY A 383 -4.75 9.88 33.51
N LEU A 384 -5.29 11.05 33.82
CA LEU A 384 -4.88 11.89 34.97
C LEU A 384 -5.44 11.46 36.32
N ARG A 385 -6.33 10.46 36.36
CA ARG A 385 -7.04 10.10 37.59
C ARG A 385 -6.08 9.65 38.70
N ARG A 386 -5.09 8.82 38.36
CA ARG A 386 -4.10 8.31 39.30
C ARG A 386 -3.19 9.42 39.84
N ILE A 387 -2.79 10.36 38.99
CA ILE A 387 -1.97 11.53 39.37
C ILE A 387 -2.71 12.39 40.41
N LYS A 388 -4.00 12.68 40.15
CA LYS A 388 -4.85 13.47 41.06
C LYS A 388 -5.07 12.78 42.41
N GLU A 389 -5.28 11.47 42.40
CA GLU A 389 -5.50 10.68 43.62
C GLU A 389 -4.23 10.68 44.49
N VAL A 390 -3.05 10.44 43.90
CA VAL A 390 -1.78 10.43 44.63
C VAL A 390 -1.42 11.83 45.14
N ALA A 391 -1.51 12.87 44.31
CA ALA A 391 -1.22 14.24 44.74
C ALA A 391 -2.12 14.68 45.91
N LYS A 392 -3.40 14.28 45.89
CA LYS A 392 -4.35 14.56 46.97
C LYS A 392 -4.02 13.81 48.27
N VAL A 393 -3.58 12.55 48.18
CA VAL A 393 -3.19 11.74 49.36
C VAL A 393 -1.98 12.35 50.07
N HIS A 394 -1.00 12.83 49.31
CA HIS A 394 0.21 13.45 49.86
C HIS A 394 0.08 14.96 50.14
N GLY A 395 -0.99 15.60 49.65
CA GLY A 395 -1.20 17.04 49.83
C GLY A 395 -0.24 17.92 49.02
N TYR A 396 0.31 17.41 47.92
CA TYR A 396 1.24 18.15 47.07
C TYR A 396 0.53 18.89 45.94
N GLU A 397 1.00 20.11 45.64
CA GLU A 397 0.72 20.75 44.37
C GLU A 397 1.53 20.08 43.26
N TYR A 398 0.91 19.85 42.10
CA TYR A 398 1.53 19.10 41.02
C TYR A 398 1.50 19.83 39.67
N GLU A 399 2.56 19.69 38.89
CA GLU A 399 2.62 20.09 37.48
C GLU A 399 2.97 18.90 36.60
N ILE A 400 2.19 18.69 35.53
CA ILE A 400 2.37 17.55 34.63
C ILE A 400 3.41 17.94 33.58
N ILE A 401 4.52 17.21 33.54
CA ILE A 401 5.60 17.43 32.58
C ILE A 401 5.32 16.61 31.31
N ILE A 402 5.08 15.31 31.48
CA ILE A 402 4.76 14.41 30.36
C ILE A 402 3.67 13.41 30.75
N LEU A 403 2.76 13.15 29.81
CA LEU A 403 1.83 12.03 29.82
C LEU A 403 1.74 11.52 28.38
N LYS A 404 2.50 10.46 28.07
CA LYS A 404 2.66 9.99 26.69
C LYS A 404 2.34 8.50 26.57
N LYS A 405 1.67 8.13 25.49
CA LYS A 405 1.40 6.73 25.14
C LYS A 405 2.66 6.13 24.51
N VAL A 406 3.10 4.97 24.99
CA VAL A 406 4.27 4.26 24.46
C VAL A 406 3.86 2.89 23.92
N LYS A 407 4.46 2.46 22.80
CA LYS A 407 4.14 1.17 22.18
C LYS A 407 4.98 0.05 22.79
N ASN A 408 4.35 -0.84 23.56
CA ASN A 408 4.91 -2.15 24.00
C ASN A 408 6.23 -2.13 24.82
N TYR A 409 6.70 -0.98 25.32
CA TYR A 409 7.93 -0.86 26.13
C TYR A 409 7.71 -0.26 27.52
N THR A 410 6.46 -0.12 27.98
CA THR A 410 6.13 0.64 29.21
C THR A 410 6.81 0.11 30.47
N PHE A 411 6.92 -1.20 30.64
CA PHE A 411 7.61 -1.79 31.80
C PHE A 411 9.11 -1.58 31.81
N PHE A 412 9.76 -1.76 30.64
CA PHE A 412 11.21 -1.56 30.55
C PHE A 412 11.57 -0.10 30.81
N LEU A 413 10.79 0.82 30.23
CA LEU A 413 10.95 2.24 30.47
C LEU A 413 10.66 2.60 31.93
N GLU A 414 9.66 2.00 32.58
CA GLU A 414 9.41 2.20 34.01
C GLU A 414 10.62 1.81 34.88
N GLN A 415 11.24 0.66 34.63
CA GLN A 415 12.43 0.26 35.37
C GLN A 415 13.62 1.19 35.09
N LEU A 416 13.77 1.62 33.84
CA LEU A 416 14.82 2.56 33.44
C LEU A 416 14.64 3.94 34.09
N ILE A 417 13.44 4.52 34.04
CA ILE A 417 13.21 5.85 34.65
C ILE A 417 13.35 5.79 36.18
N LEU A 418 12.99 4.67 36.81
CA LEU A 418 13.14 4.50 38.26
C LEU A 418 14.58 4.28 38.71
N SER A 419 15.52 3.98 37.81
CA SER A 419 16.95 3.91 38.13
C SER A 419 17.64 5.28 38.17
N TYR A 420 16.96 6.34 37.74
CA TYR A 420 17.47 7.71 37.79
C TYR A 420 17.08 8.42 39.09
N GLY A 421 17.95 9.31 39.55
CA GLY A 421 17.73 10.15 40.73
C GLY A 421 17.90 9.44 42.06
N ASP A 422 17.83 10.22 43.13
CA ASP A 422 17.88 9.73 44.50
C ASP A 422 16.47 9.32 44.97
N ASP A 423 16.35 8.20 45.70
CA ASP A 423 15.10 7.82 46.37
C ASP A 423 14.95 8.67 47.66
N PRO A 424 13.86 9.46 47.80
CA PRO A 424 13.59 10.25 48.99
C PRO A 424 13.06 9.42 50.18
N GLU A 425 12.89 8.10 50.03
CA GLU A 425 12.50 7.15 51.07
C GLU A 425 11.17 7.48 51.79
N PHE A 426 10.15 7.90 51.04
CA PHE A 426 8.84 8.16 51.62
C PHE A 426 8.27 6.88 52.29
N SER A 427 7.81 7.02 53.54
CA SER A 427 7.36 5.89 54.37
C SER A 427 5.89 5.50 54.14
N GLU A 428 5.04 6.40 53.64
CA GLU A 428 3.59 6.21 53.54
C GLU A 428 3.05 6.58 52.15
N GLY A 429 1.98 5.89 51.70
CA GLY A 429 1.29 6.17 50.42
C GLY A 429 1.45 5.11 49.33
N ASP A 430 0.48 5.05 48.40
CA ASP A 430 0.53 4.20 47.20
C ASP A 430 1.47 4.82 46.13
N GLY A 431 2.36 4.00 45.56
CA GLY A 431 3.40 4.44 44.63
C GLY A 431 4.50 5.29 45.27
N LYS A 432 4.76 5.17 46.58
CA LYS A 432 5.85 5.89 47.26
C LYS A 432 7.26 5.57 46.72
N THR A 433 7.44 4.39 46.13
CA THR A 433 8.68 3.93 45.48
C THR A 433 8.92 4.56 44.10
N GLU A 434 7.97 5.37 43.62
CA GLU A 434 7.99 6.02 42.30
C GLU A 434 8.46 7.48 42.37
N PHE A 435 8.73 8.00 43.56
CA PHE A 435 9.27 9.36 43.71
C PHE A 435 10.79 9.34 43.58
N ARG A 436 11.32 10.28 42.80
CA ARG A 436 12.76 10.46 42.58
C ARG A 436 13.12 11.93 42.66
N ALA A 437 14.23 12.23 43.32
CA ALA A 437 14.81 13.56 43.33
C ALA A 437 15.81 13.67 42.18
N LEU A 438 15.51 14.54 41.21
CA LEU A 438 16.26 14.67 39.96
C LEU A 438 16.83 16.09 39.83
N THR A 439 17.98 16.20 39.15
CA THR A 439 18.45 17.49 38.61
C THR A 439 17.71 17.82 37.31
N GLU A 440 17.77 19.09 36.88
CA GLU A 440 17.18 19.50 35.59
C GLU A 440 17.85 18.77 34.41
N GLU A 441 19.14 18.46 34.51
CA GLU A 441 19.90 17.70 33.50
C GLU A 441 19.39 16.25 33.41
N GLU A 442 19.26 15.57 34.55
CA GLU A 442 18.72 14.19 34.62
C GLU A 442 17.28 14.12 34.09
N LEU A 443 16.47 15.16 34.36
CA LEU A 443 15.10 15.25 33.83
C LEU A 443 15.08 15.41 32.31
N MET A 444 15.96 16.23 31.72
CA MET A 444 16.02 16.39 30.26
C MET A 444 16.46 15.10 29.57
N GLU A 445 17.46 14.40 30.11
CA GLU A 445 17.88 13.09 29.57
C GLU A 445 16.73 12.07 29.59
N LEU A 446 15.95 12.03 30.68
CA LEU A 446 14.78 11.17 30.78
C LEU A 446 13.71 11.51 29.74
N LEU A 447 13.48 12.80 29.47
CA LEU A 447 12.52 13.23 28.46
C LEU A 447 12.97 12.84 27.05
N ASP A 448 14.26 13.02 26.72
CA ASP A 448 14.83 12.60 25.44
C ASP A 448 14.70 11.07 25.24
N ILE A 449 15.01 10.28 26.26
CA ILE A 449 14.81 8.82 26.24
C ILE A 449 13.35 8.48 25.99
N ILE A 450 12.39 9.17 26.60
CA ILE A 450 10.96 8.89 26.37
C ILE A 450 10.52 9.30 24.96
N GLU A 451 11.14 10.31 24.35
CA GLU A 451 10.84 10.73 22.98
C GLU A 451 11.32 9.73 21.91
N GLU A 452 12.44 9.04 22.13
CA GLU A 452 12.96 8.04 21.19
C GLU A 452 12.04 6.82 20.98
N TYR A 453 11.15 6.53 21.95
CA TYR A 453 10.31 5.32 21.96
C TYR A 453 8.88 5.52 21.39
N ASP A 454 8.66 6.52 20.53
CA ASP A 454 7.35 6.87 19.92
C ASP A 454 6.89 5.98 18.74
#